data_AF-V8BGZ8-F1
#
_entry.id   AF-V8BGZ8-F1
#
_cell.length_a   1.000
_cell.length_b   1.000
_cell.length_c   1.000
_cell.angle_alpha   90.00
_cell.angle_beta   90.00
_cell.angle_gamma   90.00
#
_symmetry.space_group_name_H-M   'P 1'
#
loop_
_entity.id
_entity.type
_entity.pdbx_description
1 polymer ?
#
loop_
_entity_poly.entity_id
_entity_poly.type
_entity_poly.pdbx_seq_one_letter_code
_entity_poly.pdbx_strand_id
1 'polypeptide(L)'
;MMKEIKNRPFSSKVFLVALSLVVVASIFIAVQIGKIGKDSKSILEQQRFIVVDDSGDENLYRSYFENGYDLRSNNSYSKTQVVVKNGEKYGSYSDEKPSDRYHRDLYRNITSAILNLKVSREEIEKSNFIIERDPKSLITKSLVKGKMTPEFEARVLDKTDKFSKVRVTYNQDYLPIKLEWYFKGKDGLKWYTWSRFSYPYKTESEFNKKLDEEIKRIKDIEEEYELEAKNG
;
A
#
# COMPACT_ATOMS: atom_id res chain seq x y z
N MET A 1 -70.02 11.12 -15.39
CA MET A 1 -69.43 12.47 -15.21
C MET A 1 -67.93 12.29 -14.98
N MET A 2 -67.14 12.32 -16.05
CA MET A 2 -65.69 12.09 -16.03
C MET A 2 -64.99 13.45 -15.99
N LYS A 3 -64.16 13.69 -14.97
CA LYS A 3 -63.33 14.90 -14.87
C LYS A 3 -62.22 14.82 -15.92
N GLU A 4 -62.24 15.71 -16.91
CA GLU A 4 -61.09 15.92 -17.80
C GLU A 4 -59.90 16.45 -16.99
N ILE A 5 -58.81 15.70 -16.99
CA ILE A 5 -57.53 16.15 -16.45
C ILE A 5 -56.88 17.01 -17.54
N LYS A 6 -56.93 18.34 -17.38
CA LYS A 6 -56.18 19.28 -18.24
C LYS A 6 -54.69 19.06 -18.03
N ASN A 7 -54.03 18.42 -18.99
CA ASN A 7 -52.57 18.39 -19.06
C ASN A 7 -52.06 19.82 -19.28
N ARG A 8 -51.47 20.40 -18.24
CA ARG A 8 -50.74 21.67 -18.35
C ARG A 8 -49.57 21.48 -19.32
N PRO A 9 -49.40 22.36 -20.33
CA PRO A 9 -48.28 22.24 -21.25
C PRO A 9 -46.98 22.39 -20.46
N PHE A 10 -46.10 21.39 -20.61
CA PHE A 10 -44.79 21.41 -20.00
C PHE A 10 -44.01 22.60 -20.58
N SER A 11 -43.71 23.59 -19.75
CA SER A 11 -43.02 24.80 -20.21
C SER A 11 -41.59 24.45 -20.62
N SER A 12 -41.28 24.56 -21.91
CA SER A 12 -39.94 24.34 -22.46
C SER A 12 -38.87 25.16 -21.74
N LYS A 13 -39.21 26.36 -21.23
CA LYS A 13 -38.31 27.18 -20.42
C LYS A 13 -38.00 26.55 -19.05
N VAL A 14 -39.01 25.96 -18.40
CA VAL A 14 -38.84 25.24 -17.13
C VAL A 14 -37.99 23.97 -17.34
N PHE A 15 -38.18 23.28 -18.47
CA PHE A 15 -37.35 22.13 -18.84
C PHE A 15 -35.88 22.52 -19.00
N LEU A 16 -35.59 23.61 -19.73
CA LEU A 16 -34.23 24.07 -19.99
C LEU A 16 -33.51 24.51 -18.70
N VAL A 17 -34.22 25.20 -17.80
CA VAL A 17 -33.67 25.57 -16.49
C VAL A 17 -33.40 24.33 -15.65
N ALA A 18 -34.32 23.37 -15.59
CA ALA A 18 -34.10 22.12 -14.87
C ALA A 18 -32.89 21.34 -15.44
N LEU A 19 -32.75 21.26 -16.76
CA LEU A 19 -31.63 20.61 -17.42
C LEU A 19 -30.30 21.30 -17.10
N SER A 20 -30.26 22.64 -17.11
CA SER A 20 -29.05 23.38 -16.73
C SER A 20 -28.63 23.14 -15.28
N LEU A 21 -29.59 23.05 -14.35
CA LEU A 21 -29.30 22.78 -12.95
C LEU A 21 -28.76 21.35 -12.75
N VAL A 22 -29.28 20.37 -13.50
CA VAL A 22 -28.77 19.01 -13.48
C VAL A 22 -27.33 18.95 -13.99
N VAL A 23 -27.01 19.65 -15.09
CA VAL A 23 -25.63 19.69 -15.62
C VAL A 23 -24.67 20.34 -14.62
N VAL A 24 -25.04 21.49 -14.04
CA VAL A 24 -24.22 22.19 -13.03
C VAL A 24 -24.04 21.32 -11.78
N ALA A 25 -25.09 20.67 -11.30
CA ALA A 25 -25.01 19.75 -10.18
C ALA A 25 -24.13 18.54 -10.50
N SER A 26 -24.20 17.99 -11.72
CA SER A 26 -23.37 16.87 -12.17
C SER A 26 -21.89 17.24 -12.20
N ILE A 27 -21.55 18.42 -12.75
CA ILE A 27 -20.18 18.95 -12.76
C ILE A 27 -19.71 19.22 -11.32
N PHE A 28 -20.55 19.82 -10.49
CA PHE A 28 -20.22 20.08 -9.09
C PHE A 28 -19.98 18.77 -8.33
N ILE A 29 -20.83 17.76 -8.51
CA ILE A 29 -20.65 16.43 -7.93
C ILE A 29 -19.38 15.78 -8.44
N ALA A 30 -19.07 15.84 -9.75
CA ALA A 30 -17.82 15.32 -10.30
C ALA A 30 -16.58 16.02 -9.72
N VAL A 31 -16.63 17.34 -9.56
CA VAL A 31 -15.58 18.15 -8.89
C VAL A 31 -15.48 17.81 -7.41
N GLN A 32 -16.59 17.57 -6.72
CA GLN A 32 -16.60 17.18 -5.31
C GLN A 32 -16.11 15.72 -5.12
N ILE A 33 -16.47 14.80 -6.00
CA ILE A 33 -16.00 13.41 -6.00
C ILE A 33 -14.49 13.35 -6.30
N GLY A 34 -14.01 14.12 -7.29
CA GLY A 34 -12.58 14.32 -7.52
C GLY A 34 -11.86 14.94 -6.31
N LYS A 35 -12.61 15.61 -5.45
CA LYS A 35 -12.16 16.19 -4.18
C LYS A 35 -12.32 15.25 -2.96
N ILE A 36 -12.89 14.06 -3.07
CA ILE A 36 -13.19 13.18 -1.92
C ILE A 36 -12.22 11.97 -1.83
N GLY A 37 -11.50 11.63 -2.91
CA GLY A 37 -10.34 10.70 -2.90
C GLY A 37 -9.01 11.44 -3.05
N LYS A 38 -8.68 12.29 -2.08
CA LYS A 38 -7.78 13.45 -2.28
C LYS A 38 -6.31 13.22 -1.98
N ASP A 39 -5.97 12.23 -1.15
CA ASP A 39 -4.61 12.06 -0.66
C ASP A 39 -4.01 10.69 -1.01
N SER A 40 -2.68 10.65 -1.08
CA SER A 40 -1.88 9.47 -1.40
C SER A 40 -2.25 8.23 -0.60
N LYS A 41 -2.66 8.38 0.67
CA LYS A 41 -3.07 7.25 1.50
C LYS A 41 -4.39 6.66 1.01
N SER A 42 -5.39 7.51 0.79
CA SER A 42 -6.69 7.06 0.26
C SER A 42 -6.56 6.39 -1.11
N ILE A 43 -5.66 6.88 -1.97
CA ILE A 43 -5.38 6.30 -3.28
C ILE A 43 -4.73 4.91 -3.12
N LEU A 44 -3.76 4.77 -2.21
CA LEU A 44 -3.13 3.48 -1.92
C LEU A 44 -4.14 2.46 -1.34
N GLU A 45 -5.00 2.89 -0.42
CA GLU A 45 -6.04 2.03 0.16
C GLU A 45 -7.06 1.58 -0.89
N GLN A 46 -7.39 2.44 -1.86
CA GLN A 46 -8.24 2.08 -3.00
C GLN A 46 -7.54 1.11 -3.95
N GLN A 47 -6.24 1.31 -4.21
CA GLN A 47 -5.43 0.40 -5.02
C GLN A 47 -5.35 -1.00 -4.40
N ARG A 48 -5.42 -1.10 -3.07
CA ARG A 48 -5.57 -2.33 -2.26
C ARG A 48 -4.37 -3.26 -2.27
N PHE A 49 -3.83 -3.60 -3.44
CA PHE A 49 -2.74 -4.54 -3.60
C PHE A 49 -1.43 -3.80 -3.80
N ILE A 50 -0.44 -4.09 -2.98
CA ILE A 50 0.90 -3.53 -3.09
C ILE A 50 1.93 -4.66 -3.06
N VAL A 51 2.89 -4.59 -3.98
CA VAL A 51 4.04 -5.50 -4.03
C VAL A 51 5.29 -4.72 -3.70
N VAL A 52 6.10 -5.26 -2.79
CA VAL A 52 7.47 -4.83 -2.55
C VAL A 52 8.36 -5.72 -3.40
N ASP A 53 9.09 -5.11 -4.33
CA ASP A 53 9.90 -5.84 -5.29
C ASP A 53 11.03 -6.62 -4.61
N ASP A 54 11.58 -7.65 -5.25
CA ASP A 54 12.77 -8.35 -4.75
C ASP A 54 14.00 -7.42 -4.78
N SER A 55 14.89 -7.62 -3.82
CA SER A 55 16.17 -6.94 -3.67
C SER A 55 17.24 -7.21 -4.74
N GLY A 56 16.89 -7.78 -5.90
CA GLY A 56 17.82 -8.06 -7.00
C GLY A 56 18.48 -6.81 -7.63
N ASP A 57 18.08 -5.60 -7.22
CA ASP A 57 18.74 -4.32 -7.53
C ASP A 57 19.82 -4.05 -6.46
N GLU A 58 21.10 -3.99 -6.88
CA GLU A 58 22.27 -3.75 -6.00
C GLU A 58 22.17 -2.46 -5.15
N ASN A 59 21.22 -1.57 -5.46
CA ASN A 59 21.04 -0.28 -4.80
C ASN A 59 20.05 -0.29 -3.62
N LEU A 60 19.47 -1.45 -3.26
CA LEU A 60 18.57 -1.56 -2.10
C LEU A 60 19.33 -1.78 -0.80
N TYR A 61 18.94 -1.05 0.26
CA TYR A 61 19.63 -1.12 1.55
C TYR A 61 19.47 -2.47 2.25
N ARG A 62 18.38 -3.20 1.96
CA ARG A 62 18.09 -4.51 2.54
C ARG A 62 17.87 -5.52 1.45
N SER A 63 18.30 -6.75 1.71
CA SER A 63 17.87 -7.90 0.94
C SER A 63 16.55 -8.43 1.49
N TYR A 64 15.58 -8.61 0.61
CA TYR A 64 14.29 -9.23 0.89
C TYR A 64 13.75 -9.85 -0.39
N PHE A 65 13.03 -10.96 -0.23
CA PHE A 65 12.22 -11.56 -1.29
C PHE A 65 11.11 -10.59 -1.71
N GLU A 66 10.54 -10.79 -2.89
CA GLU A 66 9.29 -10.12 -3.28
C GLU A 66 8.18 -10.41 -2.24
N ASN A 67 7.45 -9.38 -1.82
CA ASN A 67 6.33 -9.52 -0.89
C ASN A 67 5.08 -8.83 -1.44
N GLY A 68 3.95 -9.52 -1.48
CA GLY A 68 2.66 -8.93 -1.85
C GLY A 68 1.71 -8.81 -0.66
N TYR A 69 0.95 -7.73 -0.61
CA TYR A 69 -0.01 -7.44 0.45
C TYR A 69 -1.36 -7.02 -0.13
N ASP A 70 -2.44 -7.59 0.41
CA ASP A 70 -3.80 -7.07 0.27
C ASP A 70 -4.15 -6.26 1.53
N LEU A 71 -4.14 -4.94 1.38
CA LEU A 71 -4.40 -3.98 2.46
C LEU A 71 -5.83 -4.06 3.03
N ARG A 72 -6.75 -4.78 2.37
CA ARG A 72 -8.14 -4.92 2.79
C ARG A 72 -8.41 -6.23 3.52
N SER A 73 -7.92 -7.35 2.99
CA SER A 73 -8.20 -8.70 3.55
C SER A 73 -7.14 -9.19 4.53
N ASN A 74 -6.00 -8.50 4.63
CA ASN A 74 -4.81 -8.94 5.36
C ASN A 74 -4.22 -10.26 4.84
N ASN A 75 -4.48 -10.59 3.57
CA ASN A 75 -3.75 -11.65 2.88
C ASN A 75 -2.38 -11.12 2.41
N SER A 76 -1.36 -11.96 2.47
CA SER A 76 -0.03 -11.60 1.99
C SER A 76 0.77 -12.83 1.56
N TYR A 77 1.80 -12.59 0.75
CA TYR A 77 2.86 -13.56 0.50
C TYR A 77 4.22 -12.91 0.67
N SER A 78 5.18 -13.72 1.11
CA SER A 78 6.60 -13.50 0.94
C SER A 78 7.11 -14.65 0.10
N LYS A 79 7.60 -14.34 -1.10
CA LYS A 79 7.91 -15.33 -2.14
C LYS A 79 8.80 -16.44 -1.57
N THR A 80 8.43 -17.71 -1.77
CA THR A 80 9.11 -18.92 -1.22
C THR A 80 9.18 -19.06 0.31
N GLN A 81 8.69 -18.09 1.09
CA GLN A 81 8.93 -18.06 2.54
C GLN A 81 7.67 -18.29 3.36
N VAL A 82 6.61 -17.53 3.09
CA VAL A 82 5.37 -17.60 3.88
C VAL A 82 4.20 -17.06 3.07
N VAL A 83 3.01 -17.62 3.30
CA VAL A 83 1.74 -17.07 2.82
C VAL A 83 0.79 -16.93 4.00
N VAL A 84 0.12 -15.79 4.10
CA VAL A 84 -1.06 -15.57 4.95
C VAL A 84 -2.27 -15.46 4.04
N LYS A 85 -3.22 -16.38 4.16
CA LYS A 85 -4.43 -16.40 3.32
C LYS A 85 -5.64 -16.78 4.17
N ASN A 86 -6.68 -15.95 4.17
CA ASN A 86 -7.96 -16.20 4.83
C ASN A 86 -7.84 -16.58 6.32
N GLY A 87 -6.88 -15.95 7.02
CA GLY A 87 -6.62 -16.23 8.43
C GLY A 87 -5.80 -17.50 8.70
N GLU A 88 -5.28 -18.15 7.67
CA GLU A 88 -4.33 -19.26 7.77
C GLU A 88 -2.92 -18.82 7.36
N LYS A 89 -1.92 -19.58 7.80
CA LYS A 89 -0.51 -19.36 7.47
C LYS A 89 0.11 -20.64 6.92
N TYR A 90 0.84 -20.51 5.82
CA TYR A 90 1.54 -21.58 5.12
C TYR A 90 3.03 -21.25 5.05
N GLY A 91 3.89 -22.24 5.31
CA GLY A 91 5.32 -22.02 5.55
C GLY A 91 5.60 -21.33 6.88
N SER A 92 6.88 -21.08 7.16
CA SER A 92 7.41 -20.53 8.42
C SER A 92 7.09 -21.38 9.66
N TYR A 93 8.11 -21.95 10.30
CA TYR A 93 8.00 -22.76 11.53
C TYR A 93 7.66 -21.96 12.81
N SER A 94 7.30 -20.68 12.71
CA SER A 94 6.96 -19.86 13.88
C SER A 94 5.53 -20.15 14.36
N ASP A 95 5.30 -20.23 15.67
CA ASP A 95 3.94 -20.36 16.27
C ASP A 95 3.12 -19.06 16.27
N GLU A 96 3.62 -18.00 15.61
CA GLU A 96 2.92 -16.72 15.55
C GLU A 96 1.56 -16.81 14.84
N LYS A 97 0.61 -15.99 15.31
CA LYS A 97 -0.70 -15.89 14.67
C LYS A 97 -0.57 -15.32 13.25
N PRO A 98 -1.38 -15.77 12.28
CA PRO A 98 -1.34 -15.26 10.91
C PRO A 98 -1.55 -13.74 10.82
N SER A 99 -2.43 -13.17 11.66
CA SER A 99 -2.62 -11.73 11.78
C SER A 99 -1.37 -10.99 12.23
N ASP A 100 -0.64 -11.54 13.19
CA ASP A 100 0.57 -10.92 13.75
C ASP A 100 1.69 -10.96 12.71
N ARG A 101 1.81 -12.07 11.98
CA ARG A 101 2.72 -12.23 10.84
C ARG A 101 2.45 -11.19 9.76
N TYR A 102 1.20 -11.04 9.32
CA TYR A 102 0.82 -10.05 8.31
C TYR A 102 1.25 -8.64 8.72
N HIS A 103 0.85 -8.19 9.92
CA HIS A 103 1.14 -6.82 10.37
C HIS A 103 2.64 -6.59 10.58
N ARG A 104 3.37 -7.57 11.14
CA ARG A 104 4.82 -7.46 11.27
C ARG A 104 5.48 -7.22 9.92
N ASP A 105 5.15 -8.04 8.93
CA ASP A 105 5.79 -7.95 7.62
C ASP A 105 5.36 -6.68 6.87
N LEU A 106 4.09 -6.29 6.97
CA LEU A 106 3.58 -5.04 6.41
C LEU A 106 4.36 -3.83 6.93
N TYR A 107 4.54 -3.70 8.25
CA TYR A 107 5.28 -2.58 8.84
C TYR A 107 6.80 -2.67 8.66
N ARG A 108 7.33 -3.87 8.39
CA ARG A 108 8.74 -4.07 8.05
C ARG A 108 9.05 -3.64 6.61
N ASN A 109 8.14 -3.91 5.67
CA ASN A 109 8.40 -3.80 4.25
C ASN A 109 7.72 -2.58 3.59
N ILE A 110 6.45 -2.29 3.92
CA ILE A 110 5.74 -1.08 3.44
C ILE A 110 6.04 0.12 4.35
N THR A 111 6.11 -0.14 5.66
CA THR A 111 6.43 0.84 6.72
C THR A 111 5.37 1.91 6.94
N SER A 112 5.35 2.48 8.16
CA SER A 112 4.46 3.61 8.48
C SER A 112 4.74 4.85 7.61
N ALA A 113 5.95 4.99 7.07
CA ALA A 113 6.30 6.09 6.17
C ALA A 113 5.44 6.14 4.91
N ILE A 114 4.92 4.99 4.46
CA ILE A 114 3.98 4.90 3.34
C ILE A 114 2.54 4.87 3.85
N LEU A 115 2.25 4.04 4.85
CA LEU A 115 0.88 3.80 5.34
C LEU A 115 0.24 5.02 6.02
N ASN A 116 1.04 5.97 6.52
CA ASN A 116 0.56 7.18 7.20
C ASN A 116 0.72 8.44 6.37
N LEU A 117 1.42 8.39 5.24
CA LEU A 117 1.71 9.58 4.44
C LEU A 117 0.47 10.04 3.68
N LYS A 118 -0.02 11.23 4.03
CA LYS A 118 -1.13 11.92 3.37
C LYS A 118 -0.61 13.14 2.63
N VAL A 119 -0.66 13.07 1.31
CA VAL A 119 -0.18 14.13 0.40
C VAL A 119 -1.24 14.32 -0.67
N SER A 120 -1.59 15.56 -1.00
CA SER A 120 -2.54 15.83 -2.09
C SER A 120 -1.92 15.59 -3.46
N ARG A 121 -2.75 15.30 -4.47
CA ARG A 121 -2.30 15.19 -5.87
C ARG A 121 -1.56 16.44 -6.35
N GLU A 122 -2.08 17.62 -6.00
CA GLU A 122 -1.47 18.91 -6.32
C GLU A 122 -0.07 19.05 -5.70
N GLU A 123 0.13 18.59 -4.47
CA GLU A 123 1.45 18.61 -3.84
C GLU A 123 2.42 17.62 -4.52
N ILE A 124 1.93 16.43 -4.89
CA ILE A 124 2.72 15.45 -5.66
C ILE A 124 3.15 16.07 -7.01
N GLU A 125 2.24 16.72 -7.73
CA GLU A 125 2.56 17.36 -9.01
C GLU A 125 3.56 18.52 -8.87
N LYS A 126 3.33 19.43 -7.91
CA LYS A 126 4.22 20.58 -7.66
C LYS A 126 5.62 20.17 -7.20
N SER A 127 5.74 18.99 -6.59
CA SER A 127 7.02 18.43 -6.14
C SER A 127 7.74 17.59 -7.20
N ASN A 128 7.26 17.58 -8.45
CA ASN A 128 7.74 16.69 -9.51
C ASN A 128 7.71 15.22 -9.08
N PHE A 129 6.62 14.81 -8.43
CA PHE A 129 6.36 13.46 -7.95
C PHE A 129 7.32 12.95 -6.86
N ILE A 130 8.06 13.84 -6.18
CA ILE A 130 9.01 13.49 -5.13
C ILE A 130 8.70 14.27 -3.85
N ILE A 131 8.20 13.58 -2.83
CA ILE A 131 7.82 14.18 -1.56
C ILE A 131 8.87 13.87 -0.50
N GLU A 132 9.40 14.90 0.16
CA GLU A 132 10.19 14.75 1.38
C GLU A 132 9.36 15.05 2.63
N ARG A 133 9.60 14.31 3.71
CA ARG A 133 8.97 14.51 5.02
C ARG A 133 9.93 14.28 6.17
N ASP A 134 9.63 14.95 7.29
CA ASP A 134 10.20 14.60 8.59
C ASP A 134 9.62 13.24 9.03
N PRO A 135 10.47 12.22 9.26
CA PRO A 135 10.00 10.90 9.62
C PRO A 135 9.23 10.86 10.95
N LYS A 136 9.46 11.82 11.87
CA LYS A 136 8.71 11.93 13.14
C LYS A 136 7.22 12.15 12.94
N SER A 137 6.83 12.79 11.84
CA SER A 137 5.42 13.03 11.51
C SER A 137 4.68 11.77 11.04
N LEU A 138 5.40 10.69 10.72
CA LEU A 138 4.86 9.50 10.08
C LEU A 138 4.82 8.27 10.99
N ILE A 139 5.39 8.34 12.20
CA ILE A 139 5.46 7.18 13.10
C ILE A 139 4.08 6.75 13.60
N THR A 140 3.90 5.43 13.75
CA THR A 140 2.73 4.88 14.42
C THR A 140 3.04 4.63 15.90
N LYS A 141 2.62 5.54 16.79
CA LYS A 141 2.95 5.49 18.23
C LYS A 141 2.55 4.18 18.93
N SER A 142 1.49 3.51 18.48
CA SER A 142 1.07 2.22 19.05
C SER A 142 2.07 1.09 18.77
N LEU A 143 2.79 1.15 17.64
CA LEU A 143 3.80 0.14 17.28
C LEU A 143 5.06 0.25 18.14
N VAL A 144 5.38 1.45 18.65
CA VAL A 144 6.51 1.70 19.55
C VAL A 144 6.35 0.99 20.91
N LYS A 145 5.12 0.69 21.31
CA LYS A 145 4.79 0.00 22.57
C LYS A 145 4.54 -1.50 22.39
N GLY A 146 4.68 -2.01 21.17
CA GLY A 146 4.43 -3.41 20.83
C GLY A 146 5.58 -4.34 21.24
N LYS A 147 5.38 -5.65 21.06
CA LYS A 147 6.40 -6.69 21.33
C LYS A 147 7.67 -6.53 20.46
N MET A 148 7.54 -5.92 19.29
CA MET A 148 8.66 -5.61 18.40
C MET A 148 8.38 -4.28 17.68
N THR A 149 9.20 -3.26 17.97
CA THR A 149 9.13 -1.98 17.28
C THR A 149 9.66 -2.15 15.85
N PRO A 150 8.89 -1.78 14.80
CA PRO A 150 9.37 -1.87 13.43
C PRO A 150 10.57 -0.94 13.19
N GLU A 151 11.36 -1.25 12.16
CA GLU A 151 12.65 -0.58 11.93
C GLU A 151 12.50 0.92 11.65
N PHE A 152 11.42 1.33 10.98
CA PHE A 152 11.15 2.74 10.75
C PHE A 152 10.97 3.49 12.08
N GLU A 153 10.04 3.05 12.93
CA GLU A 153 9.82 3.63 14.26
C GLU A 153 11.08 3.60 15.11
N ALA A 154 11.82 2.49 15.12
CA ALA A 154 13.04 2.34 15.90
C ALA A 154 14.08 3.41 15.51
N ARG A 155 14.32 3.61 14.21
CA ARG A 155 15.26 4.62 13.70
C ARG A 155 14.82 6.04 13.97
N VAL A 156 13.51 6.34 13.92
CA VAL A 156 13.03 7.69 14.25
C VAL A 156 13.31 8.06 15.70
N LEU A 157 13.24 7.07 16.59
CA LEU A 157 13.48 7.24 18.02
C LEU A 157 14.98 7.19 18.36
N ASP A 158 15.76 6.43 17.61
CA ASP A 158 17.21 6.39 17.72
C ASP A 158 17.83 7.71 17.23
N LYS A 159 18.76 8.24 18.02
CA LYS A 159 19.49 9.48 17.67
C LYS A 159 20.87 9.19 17.07
N THR A 160 21.33 7.94 17.12
CA THR A 160 22.71 7.57 16.75
C THR A 160 22.92 7.46 15.24
N ASP A 161 21.89 7.03 14.50
CA ASP A 161 21.98 6.80 13.05
C ASP A 161 21.72 8.07 12.22
N LYS A 162 21.47 9.23 12.84
CA LYS A 162 21.18 10.51 12.15
C LYS A 162 20.02 10.43 11.15
N PHE A 163 19.05 9.53 11.36
CA PHE A 163 17.87 9.46 10.53
C PHE A 163 17.05 10.75 10.64
N SER A 164 16.88 11.44 9.51
CA SER A 164 16.34 12.82 9.54
C SER A 164 15.34 13.14 8.43
N LYS A 165 15.30 12.36 7.34
CA LYS A 165 14.36 12.59 6.25
C LYS A 165 13.90 11.28 5.62
N VAL A 166 12.67 11.26 5.17
CA VAL A 166 12.19 10.29 4.18
C VAL A 166 11.87 10.99 2.89
N ARG A 167 12.01 10.26 1.79
CA ARG A 167 11.63 10.68 0.45
C ARG A 167 10.79 9.58 -0.17
N VAL A 168 9.66 9.95 -0.76
CA VAL A 168 8.76 9.06 -1.46
C VAL A 168 8.60 9.55 -2.89
N THR A 169 8.90 8.68 -3.85
CA THR A 169 8.66 8.93 -5.27
C THR A 169 7.32 8.31 -5.67
N TYR A 170 6.53 9.03 -6.44
CA TYR A 170 5.21 8.61 -6.93
C TYR A 170 5.21 8.38 -8.45
N ASN A 171 4.28 7.55 -8.92
CA ASN A 171 3.95 7.45 -10.35
C ASN A 171 2.83 8.44 -10.75
N GLN A 172 2.43 8.41 -12.02
CA GLN A 172 1.36 9.27 -12.56
C GLN A 172 -0.03 8.95 -11.99
N ASP A 173 -0.22 7.75 -11.43
CA ASP A 173 -1.43 7.36 -10.71
C ASP A 173 -1.40 7.76 -9.23
N TYR A 174 -0.40 8.55 -8.82
CA TYR A 174 -0.19 9.03 -7.45
C TYR A 174 0.02 7.91 -6.43
N LEU A 175 0.52 6.76 -6.88
CA LEU A 175 0.92 5.64 -6.05
C LEU A 175 2.43 5.71 -5.75
N PRO A 176 2.86 5.43 -4.50
CA PRO A 176 4.26 5.42 -4.15
C PRO A 176 4.99 4.27 -4.85
N ILE A 177 6.11 4.55 -5.52
CA ILE A 177 6.91 3.54 -6.23
C ILE A 177 8.31 3.35 -5.65
N LYS A 178 8.76 4.29 -4.81
CA LYS A 178 10.07 4.23 -4.16
C LYS A 178 10.05 4.95 -2.82
N LEU A 179 10.59 4.31 -1.79
CA LEU A 179 10.83 4.87 -0.46
C LEU A 179 12.35 4.94 -0.22
N GLU A 180 12.84 6.12 0.14
CA GLU A 180 14.24 6.37 0.46
C GLU A 180 14.37 7.04 1.82
N TRP A 181 15.38 6.64 2.59
CA TRP A 181 15.66 7.16 3.93
C TRP A 181 17.02 7.87 3.93
N TYR A 182 17.09 9.03 4.57
CA TYR A 182 18.34 9.77 4.77
C TYR A 182 18.87 9.55 6.18
N PHE A 183 19.91 8.73 6.31
CA PHE A 183 20.54 8.38 7.58
C PHE A 183 22.02 8.01 7.38
N LYS A 184 22.76 7.86 8.48
CA LYS A 184 24.14 7.40 8.51
C LYS A 184 24.17 5.87 8.50
N GLY A 185 24.17 5.31 7.29
CA GLY A 185 24.31 3.87 7.04
C GLY A 185 25.77 3.43 6.85
N LYS A 186 25.95 2.26 6.24
CA LYS A 186 27.28 1.65 6.00
C LYS A 186 28.23 2.52 5.17
N ASP A 187 27.70 3.27 4.21
CA ASP A 187 28.47 4.14 3.32
C ASP A 187 28.43 5.61 3.78
N GLY A 188 28.11 5.85 5.06
CA GLY A 188 27.99 7.19 5.63
C GLY A 188 26.59 7.79 5.48
N LEU A 189 26.52 9.11 5.66
CA LEU A 189 25.28 9.88 5.68
C LEU A 189 24.83 10.21 4.25
N LYS A 190 23.85 9.47 3.73
CA LYS A 190 23.29 9.65 2.39
C LYS A 190 21.84 9.14 2.32
N TRP A 191 21.24 9.27 1.14
CA TRP A 191 19.98 8.60 0.81
C TRP A 191 20.23 7.12 0.53
N TYR A 192 19.41 6.27 1.13
CA TYR A 192 19.38 4.84 0.88
C TYR A 192 17.99 4.44 0.40
N THR A 193 17.93 3.68 -0.69
CA THR A 193 16.66 3.11 -1.15
C THR A 193 16.24 2.00 -0.21
N TRP A 194 15.10 2.22 0.46
CA TRP A 194 14.55 1.27 1.41
C TRP A 194 13.73 0.21 0.70
N SER A 195 12.78 0.66 -0.13
CA SER A 195 11.81 -0.16 -0.81
C SER A 195 11.41 0.40 -2.16
N ARG A 196 11.14 -0.49 -3.11
CA ARG A 196 10.44 -0.20 -4.36
C ARG A 196 9.10 -0.90 -4.33
N PHE A 197 8.11 -0.28 -4.94
CA PHE A 197 6.74 -0.78 -4.94
C PHE A 197 6.19 -0.88 -6.34
N SER A 198 5.42 -1.95 -6.56
CA SER A 198 4.70 -2.21 -7.79
C SER A 198 3.24 -2.60 -7.48
N TYR A 199 2.42 -2.50 -8.53
CA TYR A 199 0.96 -2.64 -8.44
C TYR A 199 0.41 -3.58 -9.52
N PRO A 200 0.87 -4.85 -9.60
CA PRO A 200 0.55 -5.73 -10.72
C PRO A 200 -0.87 -6.31 -10.66
N TYR A 201 -1.52 -6.29 -9.49
CA TYR A 201 -2.83 -6.90 -9.28
C TYR A 201 -3.94 -5.85 -9.31
N LYS A 202 -4.98 -6.10 -10.11
CA LYS A 202 -6.17 -5.25 -10.20
C LYS A 202 -7.35 -5.87 -9.46
N THR A 203 -7.34 -7.20 -9.33
CA THR A 203 -8.44 -7.95 -8.70
C THR A 203 -7.95 -8.89 -7.61
N GLU A 204 -8.86 -9.20 -6.70
CA GLU A 204 -8.61 -10.21 -5.66
C GLU A 204 -8.37 -11.61 -6.24
N SER A 205 -8.99 -11.94 -7.37
CA SER A 205 -8.77 -13.24 -8.03
C SER A 205 -7.34 -13.37 -8.55
N GLU A 206 -6.77 -12.30 -9.12
CA GLU A 206 -5.38 -12.29 -9.59
C GLU A 206 -4.40 -12.43 -8.41
N PHE A 207 -4.63 -11.68 -7.33
CA PHE A 207 -3.82 -11.78 -6.12
C PHE A 207 -3.93 -13.17 -5.48
N ASN A 208 -5.14 -13.71 -5.36
CA ASN A 208 -5.37 -15.04 -4.79
C ASN A 208 -4.71 -16.15 -5.62
N LYS A 209 -4.69 -16.02 -6.95
CA LYS A 209 -3.94 -16.94 -7.82
C LYS A 209 -2.47 -16.95 -7.45
N LYS A 210 -1.86 -15.77 -7.23
CA LYS A 210 -0.46 -15.68 -6.77
C LYS A 210 -0.26 -16.34 -5.40
N LEU A 211 -1.18 -16.11 -4.44
CA LEU A 211 -1.12 -16.77 -3.13
C LEU A 211 -1.12 -18.30 -3.27
N ASP A 212 -1.99 -18.85 -4.12
CA ASP A 212 -2.09 -20.29 -4.35
C ASP A 212 -0.83 -20.87 -5.01
N GLU A 213 -0.25 -20.14 -5.96
CA GLU A 213 1.04 -20.50 -6.56
C GLU A 213 2.16 -20.53 -5.52
N GLU A 214 2.24 -19.54 -4.62
CA GLU A 214 3.27 -19.50 -3.58
C GLU A 214 3.05 -20.57 -2.49
N ILE A 215 1.79 -20.85 -2.11
CA ILE A 215 1.48 -21.96 -1.19
C ILE A 215 1.98 -23.29 -1.77
N LYS A 216 1.72 -23.53 -3.07
CA LYS A 216 2.20 -24.74 -3.73
C LYS A 216 3.73 -24.81 -3.71
N ARG A 217 4.43 -23.73 -4.10
CA ARG A 217 5.90 -23.68 -4.09
C ARG A 217 6.48 -23.97 -2.71
N ILE A 218 5.89 -23.40 -1.66
CA ILE A 218 6.34 -23.64 -0.27
C ILE A 218 6.21 -25.12 0.09
N LYS A 219 5.08 -25.75 -0.24
CA LYS A 219 4.87 -27.19 -0.01
C LYS A 219 5.87 -28.04 -0.79
N ASP A 220 6.07 -27.73 -2.07
CA ASP A 220 7.04 -28.44 -2.92
C ASP A 220 8.46 -28.37 -2.31
N ILE A 221 8.85 -27.20 -1.79
CA ILE A 221 10.13 -26.99 -1.10
C ILE A 221 10.21 -27.77 0.22
N GLU A 222 9.15 -27.75 1.03
CA GLU A 222 9.09 -28.50 2.30
C GLU A 222 9.19 -30.01 2.05
N GLU A 223 8.50 -30.53 1.05
CA GLU A 223 8.57 -31.95 0.64
C GLU A 223 9.98 -32.33 0.16
N GLU A 224 10.64 -31.48 -0.63
CA GLU A 224 12.02 -31.70 -1.08
C GLU A 224 12.98 -31.78 0.12
N TYR A 225 12.89 -30.83 1.06
CA TYR A 225 13.71 -30.87 2.28
C TYR A 225 13.47 -32.12 3.13
N GLU A 226 12.22 -32.57 3.27
CA GLU A 226 11.92 -33.81 3.99
C GLU A 226 12.47 -35.05 3.29
N LEU A 227 12.47 -35.07 1.95
CA LEU A 227 13.03 -36.17 1.16
C LEU A 227 14.56 -36.19 1.26
N GLU A 228 15.23 -35.04 1.16
CA GLU A 228 16.68 -34.92 1.38
C GLU A 228 17.06 -35.40 2.78
N ALA A 229 16.34 -34.96 3.81
CA ALA A 229 16.58 -35.37 5.20
C ALA A 229 16.39 -36.88 5.42
N LYS A 230 15.51 -37.54 4.64
CA LYS A 230 15.30 -38.99 4.69
C LYS A 230 16.37 -39.76 3.91
N ASN A 231 16.94 -39.17 2.86
CA ASN A 231 17.82 -39.85 1.91
C ASN A 231 19.32 -39.70 2.17
N GLY A 232 19.76 -38.67 2.92
CA GLY A 232 21.14 -38.53 3.40
C GLY A 232 22.13 -38.00 2.38
#